data_AF-A0A7X8IHL7-F1
#
_entry.id   AF-A0A7X8IHL7-F1
#
_cell.length_a   1.000
_cell.length_b   1.000
_cell.length_c   1.000
_cell.angle_alpha   90.00
_cell.angle_beta   90.00
_cell.angle_gamma   90.00
#
_symmetry.space_group_name_H-M   'P 1'
#
loop_
_entity.id
_entity.type
_entity.pdbx_description
1 polymer ?
#
loop_
_entity_poly.entity_id
_entity_poly.type
_entity_poly.pdbx_seq_one_letter_code
_entity_poly.pdbx_strand_id
1 'polypeptide(L)'
;MSCTAHPRINHDFHEIVIFTIPSVKSVDWQSPSELYKSALKCYTSAIFKKPYYVIGHMSAIITSPILESTVYTGMTGASQKEKVQGVLVNKLGFGIFGSTLKGKMEPVSKMKKTISFYAKRGKLAYMRFRVNEDSIRRVMQFITCFQEKNEFGYAPCNKYNGALYPCYH
;
A
#
# COMPACT_ATOMS: atom_id res chain seq x y z
N MET A 1 -10.05 -22.97 18.82
CA MET A 1 -10.29 -23.08 17.36
C MET A 1 -9.71 -21.85 16.68
N SER A 2 -8.58 -21.99 15.99
CA SER A 2 -7.93 -20.88 15.27
C SER A 2 -8.45 -20.85 13.84
N CYS A 3 -9.31 -19.89 13.53
CA CYS A 3 -9.80 -19.68 12.16
C CYS A 3 -8.68 -18.99 11.37
N THR A 4 -7.80 -19.78 10.75
CA THR A 4 -6.86 -19.27 9.75
C THR A 4 -7.65 -18.85 8.52
N ALA A 5 -8.11 -17.59 8.48
CA ALA A 5 -8.60 -16.96 7.26
C ALA A 5 -7.42 -16.75 6.31
N HIS A 6 -6.96 -17.82 5.66
CA HIS A 6 -6.33 -17.68 4.36
C HIS A 6 -7.47 -17.50 3.37
N PRO A 7 -7.56 -16.39 2.65
CA PRO A 7 -8.54 -16.28 1.58
C PRO A 7 -8.33 -17.48 0.67
N ARG A 8 -9.34 -18.33 0.49
CA ARG A 8 -9.32 -19.29 -0.62
C ARG A 8 -9.36 -18.44 -1.88
N ILE A 9 -8.21 -18.33 -2.54
CA ILE A 9 -8.02 -17.56 -3.76
C ILE A 9 -8.65 -18.40 -4.87
N ASN A 10 -9.86 -18.02 -5.30
CA ASN A 10 -10.54 -18.69 -6.40
C ASN A 10 -10.17 -18.01 -7.72
N HIS A 11 -9.68 -18.79 -8.68
CA HIS A 11 -9.35 -18.34 -10.03
C HIS A 11 -10.55 -18.36 -11.00
N ASP A 12 -11.69 -18.91 -10.60
CA ASP A 12 -12.89 -19.02 -11.42
C ASP A 12 -13.57 -17.66 -11.68
N PHE A 13 -13.21 -16.64 -10.89
CA PHE A 13 -13.82 -15.32 -10.94
C PHE A 13 -12.78 -14.21 -11.10
N HIS A 14 -13.16 -13.15 -11.80
CA HIS A 14 -12.44 -11.89 -11.87
C HIS A 14 -12.64 -11.12 -10.55
N GLU A 15 -11.67 -11.23 -9.63
CA GLU A 15 -11.75 -10.59 -8.32
C GLU A 15 -10.54 -9.70 -8.03
N ILE A 16 -10.81 -8.57 -7.39
CA ILE A 16 -9.80 -7.69 -6.81
C ILE A 16 -10.10 -7.60 -5.32
N VAL A 17 -9.16 -8.06 -4.49
CA VAL A 17 -9.26 -7.98 -3.03
C VAL A 17 -8.27 -6.94 -2.53
N ILE A 18 -8.78 -5.85 -1.96
CA ILE A 18 -7.99 -4.79 -1.37
C ILE A 18 -7.91 -5.03 0.14
N PHE A 19 -6.70 -5.17 0.66
CA PHE A 19 -6.42 -5.29 2.08
C PHE A 19 -5.97 -3.94 2.64
N THR A 20 -6.54 -3.57 3.77
CA THR A 20 -6.20 -2.34 4.50
C THR A 20 -5.64 -2.69 5.87
N ILE A 21 -4.43 -2.20 6.14
CA ILE A 21 -3.73 -2.34 7.42
C ILE A 21 -3.80 -0.99 8.13
N PRO A 22 -4.28 -0.94 9.38
CA PRO A 22 -4.41 0.31 10.11
C PRO A 22 -3.04 0.91 10.45
N SER A 23 -3.03 2.21 10.65
CA SER A 23 -1.93 2.94 11.27
C SER A 23 -1.67 2.48 12.70
N VAL A 24 -0.47 2.78 13.21
CA VAL A 24 -0.06 2.38 14.58
C VAL A 24 -0.92 3.05 15.65
N LYS A 25 -1.38 4.28 15.36
CA LYS A 25 -2.36 5.06 16.13
C LYS A 25 -3.42 5.57 15.16
N SER A 26 -4.63 5.84 15.64
CA SER A 26 -5.69 6.41 14.79
C SER A 26 -5.22 7.72 14.16
N VAL A 27 -5.44 7.84 12.86
CA VAL A 27 -5.22 9.07 12.09
C VAL A 27 -6.54 9.84 12.07
N ASP A 28 -6.51 11.09 12.52
CA ASP A 28 -7.69 11.94 12.66
C ASP A 28 -7.84 12.83 11.41
N TRP A 29 -8.92 12.64 10.65
CA TRP A 29 -9.16 13.36 9.39
C TRP A 29 -10.06 14.59 9.55
N GLN A 30 -10.47 14.96 10.77
CA GLN A 30 -11.45 16.03 10.98
C GLN A 30 -10.97 17.42 10.54
N SER A 31 -9.66 17.68 10.65
CA SER A 31 -9.06 18.93 10.19
C SER A 31 -7.59 18.73 9.84
N PRO A 32 -6.97 19.67 9.08
CA PRO A 32 -5.53 19.68 8.93
C PRO A 32 -4.81 19.69 10.28
N SER A 33 -5.17 20.50 11.27
CA SER A 33 -4.40 20.49 12.54
C SER A 33 -4.39 19.11 13.22
N GLU A 34 -5.55 18.44 13.28
CA GLU A 34 -5.66 17.12 13.94
C GLU A 34 -5.03 15.99 13.14
N LEU A 35 -5.08 16.06 11.80
CA LEU A 35 -4.39 15.11 10.94
C LEU A 35 -2.87 15.17 11.15
N TYR A 36 -2.31 16.34 11.44
CA TYR A 36 -0.86 16.52 11.62
C TYR A 36 -0.45 15.96 12.97
N LYS A 37 -1.19 16.35 14.02
CA LYS A 37 -0.94 15.88 15.39
C LYS A 37 -1.06 14.35 15.46
N SER A 38 -2.08 13.76 14.84
CA SER A 38 -2.29 12.32 14.84
C SER A 38 -1.27 11.57 13.97
N ALA A 39 -0.87 12.10 12.82
CA ALA A 39 0.23 11.56 12.01
C ALA A 39 1.56 11.59 12.79
N LEU A 40 1.88 12.72 13.44
CA LEU A 40 3.08 12.85 14.27
C LEU A 40 3.09 11.82 15.40
N LYS A 41 1.96 11.60 16.07
CA LYS A 41 1.79 10.53 17.09
C LYS A 41 2.07 9.13 16.52
N CYS A 42 1.71 8.86 15.26
CA CYS A 42 2.04 7.59 14.60
C CYS A 42 3.56 7.42 14.45
N TYR A 43 4.24 8.45 13.94
CA TYR A 43 5.69 8.41 13.72
C TYR A 43 6.48 8.34 15.03
N THR A 44 6.11 9.11 16.05
CA THR A 44 6.77 9.04 17.37
C THR A 44 6.57 7.69 18.04
N SER A 45 5.37 7.09 17.91
CA SER A 45 5.09 5.73 18.42
C SER A 45 5.92 4.65 17.70
N ALA A 46 6.33 4.90 16.47
CA ALA A 46 7.14 4.00 15.64
C ALA A 46 8.66 4.08 15.91
N ILE A 47 9.11 4.98 16.79
CA ILE A 47 10.52 5.04 17.20
C ILE A 47 10.86 3.85 18.11
N PHE A 48 9.96 3.48 19.01
CA PHE A 48 10.19 2.44 20.02
C PHE A 48 9.68 1.06 19.62
N LYS A 49 8.64 1.01 18.78
CA LYS A 49 8.11 -0.21 18.19
C LYS A 49 8.56 -0.15 16.73
N LYS A 50 9.10 -1.21 16.14
CA LYS A 50 9.47 -1.23 14.70
C LYS A 50 8.25 -1.71 13.89
N PRO A 51 7.16 -0.92 13.70
CA PRO A 51 5.99 -1.40 12.98
C PRO A 51 6.33 -1.66 11.52
N TYR A 52 5.58 -2.56 10.90
CA TYR A 52 5.69 -2.77 9.46
C TYR A 52 5.24 -1.51 8.68
N TYR A 53 4.19 -0.83 9.14
CA TYR A 53 3.66 0.40 8.53
C TYR A 53 3.21 1.40 9.59
N VAL A 54 3.65 2.65 9.47
CA VAL A 54 3.46 3.71 10.48
C VAL A 54 2.07 4.35 10.36
N ILE A 55 1.73 4.77 9.15
CA ILE A 55 0.48 5.48 8.81
C ILE A 55 -0.57 4.58 8.16
N GLY A 56 -0.39 3.26 8.28
CA GLY A 56 -1.22 2.27 7.61
C GLY A 56 -0.65 1.88 6.24
N HIS A 57 -1.30 0.92 5.59
CA HIS A 57 -0.87 0.39 4.30
C HIS A 57 -1.99 -0.30 3.56
N MET A 58 -1.92 -0.29 2.24
CA MET A 58 -2.83 -1.01 1.37
C MET A 58 -2.07 -1.92 0.43
N SER A 59 -2.65 -3.08 0.17
CA SER A 59 -2.17 -4.04 -0.83
C SER A 59 -3.36 -4.69 -1.49
N ALA A 60 -3.23 -5.11 -2.74
CA ALA A 60 -4.26 -5.81 -3.47
C ALA A 60 -3.79 -7.19 -3.93
N ILE A 61 -4.74 -8.12 -3.96
CA ILE A 61 -4.62 -9.43 -4.59
C ILE A 61 -5.63 -9.48 -5.73
N ILE A 62 -5.18 -9.87 -6.91
CA ILE A 62 -6.01 -9.95 -8.11
C ILE A 62 -6.03 -11.40 -8.60
N THR A 63 -7.22 -11.91 -8.85
CA THR A 63 -7.47 -13.24 -9.43
C THR A 63 -8.36 -13.09 -10.64
N SER A 64 -8.15 -13.95 -11.62
CA SER A 64 -8.94 -13.97 -12.84
C SER A 64 -8.63 -15.25 -13.62
N PRO A 65 -9.59 -15.83 -14.34
CA PRO A 65 -9.34 -16.94 -15.27
C PRO A 65 -8.33 -16.59 -16.38
N ILE A 66 -8.21 -15.31 -16.75
CA ILE A 66 -7.31 -14.86 -17.83
C ILE A 66 -5.86 -14.65 -17.36
N LEU A 67 -5.56 -14.86 -16.08
CA LEU A 67 -4.23 -14.67 -15.51
C LEU A 67 -3.60 -16.01 -15.20
N GLU A 68 -2.34 -16.19 -15.60
CA GLU A 68 -1.57 -17.41 -15.32
C GLU A 68 -1.41 -17.70 -13.82
N SER A 69 -1.39 -16.64 -13.00
CA SER A 69 -1.25 -16.75 -11.56
C SER A 69 -1.88 -15.57 -10.83
N THR A 70 -2.06 -15.73 -9.51
CA THR A 70 -2.52 -14.65 -8.65
C THR A 70 -1.52 -13.49 -8.66
N VAL A 71 -2.01 -12.30 -8.98
CA VAL A 71 -1.19 -11.09 -8.95
C VAL A 71 -1.31 -10.43 -7.58
N TYR A 72 -0.17 -10.14 -6.97
CA TYR A 72 -0.11 -9.37 -5.73
C TYR A 72 0.52 -8.02 -6.05
N THR A 73 -0.13 -6.92 -5.64
CA THR A 73 0.35 -5.58 -5.91
C THR A 73 0.22 -4.68 -4.70
N GLY A 74 1.22 -3.82 -4.49
CA GLY A 74 1.30 -2.88 -3.41
C GLY A 74 2.58 -2.07 -3.55
N MET A 75 2.55 -0.80 -3.16
CA MET A 75 3.71 0.08 -3.25
C MET A 75 4.10 0.58 -1.88
N THR A 76 5.40 0.74 -1.66
CA THR A 76 5.91 1.35 -0.42
C THR A 76 7.07 2.28 -0.73
N GLY A 77 7.27 3.30 0.10
CA GLY A 77 8.52 4.07 0.03
C GLY A 77 9.74 3.17 0.31
N ALA A 78 10.82 3.42 -0.41
CA ALA A 78 12.02 2.59 -0.46
C ALA A 78 12.78 2.54 0.87
N SER A 79 12.69 3.61 1.67
CA SER A 79 13.39 3.75 2.95
C SER A 79 12.46 4.25 4.06
N GLN A 80 12.47 3.57 5.21
CA GLN A 80 11.80 4.07 6.42
C GLN A 80 12.53 5.29 6.99
N LYS A 81 13.86 5.35 6.87
CA LYS A 81 14.67 6.49 7.33
C LYS A 81 14.28 7.75 6.57
N GLU A 82 14.07 7.67 5.27
CA GLU A 82 13.63 8.79 4.43
C GLU A 82 12.26 9.31 4.85
N LYS A 83 11.30 8.42 5.13
CA LYS A 83 9.97 8.80 5.64
C LYS A 83 10.04 9.50 6.99
N VAL A 84 10.80 8.93 7.93
CA VAL A 84 10.97 9.50 9.28
C VAL A 84 11.70 10.84 9.21
N GLN A 85 12.76 10.94 8.39
CA GLN A 85 13.52 12.17 8.20
C GLN A 85 12.67 13.25 7.55
N GLY A 86 11.87 12.92 6.52
CA GLY A 86 10.95 13.86 5.89
C GLY A 86 9.93 14.44 6.88
N VAL A 87 9.30 13.57 7.69
CA VAL A 87 8.25 14.01 8.63
C VAL A 87 8.80 14.71 9.87
N LEU A 88 9.82 14.14 10.51
CA LEU A 88 10.30 14.59 11.82
C LEU A 88 11.44 15.61 11.74
N VAL A 89 12.36 15.46 10.79
CA VAL A 89 13.58 16.28 10.72
C VAL A 89 13.38 17.48 9.78
N ASN A 90 12.91 17.21 8.56
CA ASN A 90 12.71 18.25 7.55
C ASN A 90 11.43 19.06 7.81
N LYS A 91 10.67 18.72 8.87
CA LYS A 91 9.42 19.36 9.27
C LYS A 91 8.43 19.52 8.11
N LEU A 92 8.48 18.62 7.12
CA LEU A 92 7.58 18.69 5.96
C LEU A 92 6.12 18.61 6.38
N GLY A 93 5.84 18.09 7.58
CA GLY A 93 4.50 17.99 8.14
C GLY A 93 3.55 17.35 7.13
N PHE A 94 2.53 18.08 6.69
CA PHE A 94 1.61 17.60 5.65
C PHE A 94 2.16 17.54 4.25
N GLY A 95 3.19 18.33 3.95
CA GLY A 95 3.91 18.25 2.71
C GLY A 95 4.43 16.85 2.41
N ILE A 96 4.59 15.98 3.42
CA ILE A 96 4.98 14.59 3.19
C ILE A 96 3.97 13.81 2.34
N PHE A 97 2.67 14.09 2.48
CA PHE A 97 1.63 13.42 1.70
C PHE A 97 1.61 13.90 0.25
N GLY A 98 2.18 15.07 -0.05
CA GLY A 98 2.39 15.57 -1.41
C GLY A 98 3.82 15.33 -1.93
N SER A 99 4.74 14.94 -1.04
CA SER A 99 6.16 14.83 -1.39
C SER A 99 6.46 13.57 -2.19
N THR A 100 7.37 13.71 -3.14
CA THR A 100 7.99 12.61 -3.86
C THR A 100 8.98 11.89 -2.95
N LEU A 101 8.68 10.66 -2.58
CA LEU A 101 9.62 9.76 -1.92
C LEU A 101 10.13 8.73 -2.92
N LYS A 102 11.31 8.15 -2.69
CA LYS A 102 11.71 6.97 -3.48
C LYS A 102 10.69 5.86 -3.25
N GLY A 103 10.12 5.32 -4.32
CA GLY A 103 9.12 4.26 -4.30
C GLY A 103 9.70 2.91 -4.73
N LYS A 104 8.99 1.84 -4.38
CA LYS A 104 9.16 0.51 -4.97
C LYS A 104 7.91 -0.33 -4.81
N MET A 105 7.72 -1.28 -5.73
CA MET A 105 6.78 -2.38 -5.52
C MET A 105 7.16 -3.19 -4.29
N GLU A 106 6.17 -3.57 -3.51
CA GLU A 106 6.40 -4.39 -2.33
C GLU A 106 6.63 -5.86 -2.73
N PRO A 107 7.66 -6.53 -2.18
CA PRO A 107 7.87 -7.94 -2.45
C PRO A 107 6.68 -8.81 -2.02
N VAL A 108 6.28 -9.75 -2.88
CA VAL A 108 5.16 -10.68 -2.62
C VAL A 108 5.31 -11.44 -1.30
N SER A 109 6.52 -11.91 -1.00
CA SER A 109 6.83 -12.60 0.26
C SER A 109 6.54 -11.73 1.49
N LYS A 110 6.86 -10.44 1.41
CA LYS A 110 6.58 -9.47 2.47
C LYS A 110 5.09 -9.21 2.60
N MET A 111 4.37 -9.02 1.49
CA MET A 111 2.90 -8.84 1.53
C MET A 111 2.21 -10.05 2.17
N LYS A 112 2.54 -11.28 1.75
CA LYS A 112 1.98 -12.51 2.35
C LYS A 112 2.24 -12.59 3.85
N LYS A 113 3.49 -12.30 4.28
CA LYS A 113 3.87 -12.28 5.70
C LYS A 113 3.08 -11.24 6.48
N THR A 114 2.97 -10.03 5.95
CA THR A 114 2.23 -8.93 6.55
C THR A 114 0.75 -9.26 6.70
N ILE A 115 0.09 -9.68 5.62
CA ILE A 115 -1.34 -10.01 5.60
C ILE A 115 -1.63 -11.07 6.67
N SER A 116 -0.84 -12.15 6.69
CA SER A 116 -0.95 -13.21 7.70
C SER A 116 -0.79 -12.68 9.13
N PHE A 117 0.20 -11.81 9.36
CA PHE A 117 0.48 -11.22 10.67
C PHE A 117 -0.67 -10.35 11.20
N TYR A 118 -1.25 -9.48 10.37
CA TYR A 118 -2.36 -8.62 10.78
C TYR A 118 -3.69 -9.37 10.85
N ALA A 119 -3.91 -10.36 9.98
CA ALA A 119 -5.07 -11.26 10.04
C ALA A 119 -5.13 -12.01 11.37
N LYS A 120 -4.02 -12.63 11.79
CA LYS A 120 -3.92 -13.35 13.08
C LYS A 120 -4.21 -12.48 14.31
N ARG A 121 -4.14 -11.17 14.17
CA ARG A 121 -4.38 -10.20 15.25
C ARG A 121 -5.76 -9.54 15.18
N GLY A 122 -6.61 -9.93 14.24
CA GLY A 122 -7.90 -9.27 14.00
C GLY A 122 -7.75 -7.79 13.62
N LYS A 123 -6.63 -7.41 13.00
CA LYS A 123 -6.30 -6.03 12.62
C LYS A 123 -6.18 -5.83 11.12
N LEU A 124 -6.78 -6.74 10.35
CA LEU A 124 -6.80 -6.69 8.89
C LEU A 124 -8.25 -6.48 8.47
N ALA A 125 -8.51 -5.41 7.72
CA ALA A 125 -9.76 -5.23 7.00
C ALA A 125 -9.52 -5.48 5.50
N TYR A 126 -10.57 -5.88 4.79
CA TYR A 126 -10.50 -6.10 3.35
C TYR A 126 -11.81 -5.74 2.66
N MET A 127 -11.71 -5.40 1.39
CA MET A 127 -12.82 -5.22 0.46
C MET A 127 -12.60 -6.16 -0.72
N ARG A 128 -13.64 -6.87 -1.15
CA ARG A 128 -13.60 -7.76 -2.32
C ARG A 128 -14.52 -7.21 -3.39
N PHE A 129 -13.99 -7.03 -4.58
CA PHE A 129 -14.71 -6.60 -5.77
C PHE A 129 -14.77 -7.74 -6.76
N ARG A 130 -15.97 -8.04 -7.26
CA ARG A 130 -16.17 -8.82 -8.49
C ARG A 130 -16.30 -7.85 -9.64
N VAL A 131 -15.48 -8.05 -10.66
CA VAL A 131 -15.41 -7.15 -11.82
C VAL A 131 -15.56 -7.94 -13.10
N ASN A 132 -15.74 -7.25 -14.22
CA ASN A 132 -15.69 -7.91 -15.54
C ASN A 132 -14.24 -8.08 -16.02
N GLU A 133 -14.07 -8.88 -17.06
CA GLU A 133 -12.77 -9.15 -17.68
C GLU A 133 -12.07 -7.86 -18.14
N ASP A 134 -12.80 -6.94 -18.78
CA ASP A 134 -12.25 -5.66 -19.26
C ASP A 134 -11.62 -4.83 -18.15
N SER A 135 -12.23 -4.84 -16.97
CA SER A 135 -11.69 -4.13 -15.81
C SER A 135 -10.39 -4.78 -15.31
N ILE A 136 -10.29 -6.11 -15.32
CA ILE A 136 -9.02 -6.79 -15.04
C ILE A 136 -7.98 -6.39 -16.07
N ARG A 137 -8.31 -6.41 -17.37
CA ARG A 137 -7.37 -6.03 -18.44
C ARG A 137 -6.84 -4.61 -18.25
N ARG A 138 -7.71 -3.63 -17.95
CA ARG A 138 -7.29 -2.24 -17.67
C ARG A 138 -6.40 -2.14 -16.44
N VAL A 139 -6.75 -2.83 -15.35
CA VAL A 139 -5.92 -2.83 -14.12
C VAL A 139 -4.56 -3.45 -14.39
N MET A 140 -4.51 -4.56 -15.14
CA MET A 140 -3.25 -5.20 -15.49
C MET A 140 -2.40 -4.35 -16.42
N GLN A 141 -3.00 -3.69 -17.41
CA GLN A 141 -2.31 -2.72 -18.26
C GLN A 141 -1.68 -1.60 -17.42
N PHE A 142 -2.46 -1.03 -16.48
CA PHE A 142 -1.94 -0.04 -15.55
C PHE A 142 -0.76 -0.58 -14.73
N ILE A 143 -0.88 -1.77 -14.13
CA ILE A 143 0.19 -2.37 -13.32
C ILE A 143 1.45 -2.58 -14.15
N THR A 144 1.32 -3.08 -15.38
CA THR A 144 2.44 -3.26 -16.31
C THR A 144 3.13 -1.94 -16.59
N CYS A 145 2.40 -0.93 -17.09
CA CYS A 145 2.98 0.39 -17.37
C CYS A 145 3.58 1.05 -16.13
N PHE A 146 2.99 0.83 -14.96
CA PHE A 146 3.47 1.40 -13.69
C PHE A 146 4.81 0.80 -13.23
N GLN A 147 5.10 -0.44 -13.63
CA GLN A 147 6.33 -1.17 -13.30
C GLN A 147 7.37 -1.14 -14.41
N GLU A 148 6.95 -0.86 -15.63
CA GLU A 148 7.79 -0.83 -16.82
C GLU A 148 8.86 0.26 -16.71
N LYS A 149 10.10 -0.12 -17.00
CA LYS A 149 11.24 0.80 -17.02
C LYS A 149 11.37 1.39 -18.41
N ASN A 150 11.56 2.70 -18.49
CA ASN A 150 11.97 3.36 -19.71
C ASN A 150 13.44 3.07 -20.06
N GLU A 151 13.90 3.63 -21.18
CA GLU A 151 15.28 3.50 -21.68
C GLU A 151 16.36 3.96 -20.68
N PHE A 152 15.98 4.80 -19.70
CA PHE A 152 16.87 5.29 -18.64
C PHE A 152 16.81 4.44 -17.36
N GLY A 153 16.13 3.29 -17.39
CA GLY A 153 15.97 2.39 -16.25
C GLY A 153 14.98 2.86 -15.19
N TYR A 154 14.18 3.87 -15.48
CA TYR A 154 13.20 4.47 -14.57
C TYR A 154 11.79 3.94 -14.84
N ALA A 155 11.09 3.50 -13.78
CA ALA A 155 9.67 3.15 -13.80
C ALA A 155 8.85 4.10 -12.91
N PRO A 156 7.56 4.35 -13.22
CA PRO A 156 6.67 5.16 -12.37
C PRO A 156 6.67 4.73 -10.90
N CYS A 157 6.66 3.42 -10.61
CA CYS A 157 6.72 2.88 -9.26
C CYS A 157 8.00 3.22 -8.47
N ASN A 158 9.05 3.75 -9.13
CA ASN A 158 10.25 4.23 -8.45
C ASN A 158 10.05 5.57 -7.72
N LYS A 159 8.90 6.22 -7.92
CA LYS A 159 8.48 7.39 -7.14
C LYS A 159 7.18 7.10 -6.38
N TYR A 160 7.24 7.22 -5.07
CA TYR A 160 6.08 7.34 -4.21
C TYR A 160 5.73 8.81 -4.10
N ASN A 161 5.06 9.29 -5.15
CA ASN A 161 4.42 10.59 -5.16
C ASN A 161 3.08 10.37 -4.46
N GLY A 162 2.85 11.02 -3.32
CA GLY A 162 1.59 10.85 -2.60
C GLY A 162 0.39 11.43 -3.37
N ALA A 163 -0.46 12.21 -2.71
CA ALA A 163 -1.74 12.66 -3.27
C ALA A 163 -1.64 13.60 -4.51
N LEU A 164 -0.42 14.05 -4.86
CA LEU A 164 -0.17 15.02 -5.93
C LEU A 164 0.49 14.43 -7.17
N TYR A 165 0.46 13.09 -7.35
CA TYR A 165 0.93 12.52 -8.60
C TYR A 165 0.01 12.99 -9.73
N PRO A 166 0.52 13.69 -10.76
CA PRO A 166 -0.30 14.01 -11.91
C PRO A 166 -0.72 12.68 -12.55
N CYS A 167 -2.02 12.40 -12.52
CA CYS A 167 -2.62 11.47 -13.47
C CYS A 167 -2.44 12.12 -14.84
N TYR A 168 -1.31 11.85 -15.50
CA TYR A 168 -1.11 12.28 -16.88
C TYR A 168 -2.21 11.61 -17.72
N HIS A 169 -3.08 12.45 -18.29
CA HIS A 169 -4.02 12.13 -19.35
C HIS A 169 -3.35 12.37 -20.69
#